data_AF-A2EE08-F1
#
_entry.id   AF-A2EE08-F1
#
_cell.length_a   1.000
_cell.length_b   1.000
_cell.length_c   1.000
_cell.angle_alpha   90.00
_cell.angle_beta   90.00
_cell.angle_gamma   90.00
#
_symmetry.space_group_name_H-M   'P 1'
#
loop_
_entity.id
_entity.type
_entity.pdbx_description
1 polymer ?
#
loop_
_entity_poly.entity_id
_entity_poly.type
_entity_poly.pdbx_seq_one_letter_code
_entity_poly.pdbx_strand_id
1 'polypeptide(L)'
;MYNDLERFIALTEGEGFYEDQTLQSKLYPYDNEYSYPEYSLIELCCYHGAVDCFKFLRTKFDTIITRTCLEFSFLGRNPEIMSECLKYQKPNEKCMEYAIISHNIDFVTFLMNEYNIEINLELCVKYNNLESFLVYFDQTNDINECFIKSTKFNIASLYEYFLSNGANIKEKDNNGLTALHISALNNSKETAEVLISHGANINEKGNDGQNTLHIAAFNSSKETAEVLISHGANINVKDYDRQTALHIAAFNSSKETAEVLISHGANINVKDYDRQTALHIAAFHNRTAEVLISHGADINVKDIYGKTALHNAAFNNSKETAEVLISHGANINEKDNDGETPLHIAAFNNSKETAEVLISHGANINVKYLNGKTALHYAAKYDSKKIAELLISHGANINEKDNNGQTALYIAVLNNSKETAEVLISHGANINEKNNDGQNTLHYAAFNNSKETAEVLISHGVNLNEKDIYGKTALHISALNNSKETAKLLVSQCLNINEKNISGKTALHYAAENNSKETAELLISHGININEKNNRGETALHIATLNNNKDTAEILILHGAKYNILI
;
A
#
# COMPACT_ATOMS: atom_id res chain seq x y z
N MET A 1 -19.47 -7.14 49.22
CA MET A 1 -18.24 -6.38 48.94
C MET A 1 -17.09 -7.33 49.23
N TYR A 2 -16.54 -7.95 48.19
CA TYR A 2 -15.43 -8.89 48.33
C TYR A 2 -14.15 -8.07 48.51
N ASN A 3 -13.29 -8.43 49.46
CA ASN A 3 -12.06 -7.71 49.74
C ASN A 3 -11.02 -8.04 48.65
N ASP A 4 -10.73 -7.09 47.76
CA ASP A 4 -9.79 -7.28 46.65
C ASP A 4 -8.38 -7.64 47.14
N LEU A 5 -7.98 -7.13 48.31
CA LEU A 5 -6.71 -7.50 48.95
C LEU A 5 -6.67 -8.98 49.34
N GLU A 6 -7.75 -9.55 49.89
CA GLU A 6 -7.79 -10.96 50.29
C GLU A 6 -7.67 -11.89 49.08
N ARG A 7 -8.33 -11.55 47.96
CA ARG A 7 -8.18 -12.29 46.70
C ARG A 7 -6.78 -12.15 46.12
N PHE A 8 -6.20 -10.95 46.21
CA PHE A 8 -4.85 -10.68 45.73
C PHE A 8 -3.80 -11.44 46.55
N ILE A 9 -3.94 -11.49 47.87
CA ILE A 9 -3.09 -12.30 48.75
C ILE A 9 -3.20 -13.78 48.38
N ALA A 10 -4.43 -14.31 48.25
CA ALA A 10 -4.65 -15.71 47.85
C ALA A 10 -4.03 -16.03 46.47
N LEU A 11 -4.07 -15.09 45.52
CA LEU A 11 -3.39 -15.22 44.23
C LEU A 11 -1.87 -15.31 44.41
N THR A 12 -1.28 -14.45 45.24
CA THR A 12 0.18 -14.44 45.49
C THR A 12 0.69 -15.65 46.29
N GLU A 13 -0.22 -16.41 46.91
CA GLU A 13 0.08 -17.62 47.69
C GLU A 13 -0.25 -18.92 46.94
N GLY A 14 -0.82 -18.83 45.74
CA GLY A 14 -1.14 -19.97 44.89
C GLY A 14 0.08 -20.59 44.22
N GLU A 15 0.02 -21.89 43.94
CA GLU A 15 1.04 -22.59 43.16
C GLU A 15 1.10 -21.98 41.73
N GLY A 16 2.26 -21.43 41.35
CA GLY A 16 2.49 -20.84 40.02
C GLY A 16 2.60 -19.31 39.97
N PHE A 17 2.55 -18.62 41.11
CA PHE A 17 2.86 -17.19 41.18
C PHE A 17 4.38 -16.94 41.12
N TYR A 18 4.79 -15.98 40.29
CA TYR A 18 6.17 -15.48 40.22
C TYR A 18 6.17 -13.97 40.51
N GLU A 19 7.13 -13.47 41.29
CA GLU A 19 7.17 -12.07 41.74
C GLU A 19 7.45 -11.07 40.59
N ASP A 20 8.15 -11.53 39.56
CA ASP A 20 8.46 -10.81 38.32
C ASP A 20 7.43 -11.08 37.21
N GLN A 21 6.29 -11.70 37.55
CA GLN A 21 5.24 -11.99 36.59
C GLN A 21 4.69 -10.70 35.97
N THR A 22 4.70 -10.67 34.65
CA THR A 22 4.11 -9.61 33.84
C THR A 22 2.81 -10.08 33.20
N LEU A 23 1.93 -9.12 32.91
CA LEU A 23 0.68 -9.36 32.21
C LEU A 23 0.68 -8.62 30.87
N GLN A 24 0.45 -9.37 29.80
CA GLN A 24 0.24 -8.83 28.47
C GLN A 24 -1.27 -8.72 28.21
N SER A 25 -1.78 -7.50 28.03
CA SER A 25 -3.20 -7.27 27.77
C SER A 25 -3.43 -6.02 26.94
N LYS A 26 -4.37 -6.11 26.00
CA LYS A 26 -4.84 -4.98 25.18
C LYS A 26 -5.64 -3.94 25.97
N LEU A 27 -5.96 -4.22 27.24
CA LEU A 27 -6.75 -3.34 28.10
C LEU A 27 -5.91 -2.21 28.73
N TYR A 28 -4.59 -2.24 28.58
CA TYR A 28 -3.68 -1.25 29.15
C TYR A 28 -3.04 -0.37 28.07
N PRO A 29 -2.63 0.88 28.40
CA PRO A 29 -1.97 1.78 27.45
C PRO A 29 -0.76 1.13 26.80
N TYR A 30 -0.42 1.48 25.56
CA TYR A 30 0.80 0.99 24.91
C TYR A 30 1.38 2.08 24.01
N ASP A 31 2.71 2.19 23.97
CA ASP A 31 3.41 3.25 23.22
C ASP A 31 3.77 2.85 21.78
N ASN A 32 3.58 1.58 21.35
CA ASN A 32 3.96 1.13 20.01
C ASN A 32 3.10 -0.01 19.46
N GLU A 33 2.70 0.04 18.18
CA GLU A 33 1.79 -0.93 17.52
C GLU A 33 2.42 -2.31 17.26
N TYR A 34 3.74 -2.45 17.43
CA TYR A 34 4.50 -3.66 17.06
C TYR A 34 4.93 -4.56 18.22
N SER A 35 4.63 -4.19 19.47
CA SER A 35 4.94 -5.00 20.65
C SER A 35 3.90 -4.75 21.74
N TYR A 36 3.32 -5.81 22.31
CA TYR A 36 2.44 -5.67 23.47
C TYR A 36 3.29 -5.53 24.72
N PRO A 37 3.23 -4.38 25.42
CA PRO A 37 3.98 -4.20 26.65
C PRO A 37 3.50 -5.17 27.72
N GLU A 38 4.47 -5.65 28.47
CA GLU A 38 4.29 -6.54 29.60
C GLU A 38 4.37 -5.70 30.88
N TYR A 39 3.28 -5.69 31.66
CA TYR A 39 3.20 -4.90 32.89
C TYR A 39 3.31 -5.78 34.12
N SER A 40 4.19 -5.41 35.04
CA SER A 40 4.30 -6.05 36.35
C SER A 40 3.05 -5.79 37.19
N LEU A 41 2.81 -6.67 38.17
CA LEU A 41 1.67 -6.53 39.09
C LEU A 41 1.69 -5.21 39.87
N ILE A 42 2.87 -4.70 40.22
CA ILE A 42 3.00 -3.42 40.93
C ILE A 42 2.61 -2.24 40.03
N GLU A 43 2.97 -2.26 38.75
CA GLU A 43 2.55 -1.24 37.77
C GLU A 43 1.03 -1.26 37.59
N LEU A 44 0.42 -2.44 37.50
CA LEU A 44 -1.03 -2.59 37.43
C LEU A 44 -1.73 -2.11 38.71
N CYS A 45 -1.14 -2.32 39.88
CA CYS A 45 -1.66 -1.74 41.12
C CYS A 45 -1.67 -0.20 41.06
N CYS A 46 -0.64 0.41 40.45
CA CYS A 46 -0.60 1.85 40.24
C CYS A 46 -1.69 2.31 39.26
N TYR A 47 -1.86 1.60 38.15
CA TYR A 47 -2.86 1.89 37.12
C TYR A 47 -4.30 1.88 37.67
N HIS A 48 -4.61 0.89 38.51
CA HIS A 48 -5.94 0.72 39.10
C HIS A 48 -6.15 1.50 40.41
N GLY A 49 -5.11 2.18 40.93
CA GLY A 49 -5.20 2.87 42.22
C GLY A 49 -5.35 1.92 43.43
N ALA A 50 -4.88 0.66 43.32
CA ALA A 50 -5.06 -0.39 44.32
C ALA A 50 -4.00 -0.30 45.45
N VAL A 51 -4.20 0.66 46.36
CA VAL A 51 -3.24 1.02 47.42
C VAL A 51 -2.80 -0.15 48.29
N ASP A 52 -3.75 -0.97 48.74
CA ASP A 52 -3.45 -2.06 49.67
C ASP A 52 -2.64 -3.17 48.99
N CYS A 53 -2.95 -3.48 47.74
CA CYS A 53 -2.20 -4.44 46.94
C CYS A 53 -0.79 -3.91 46.63
N PHE A 54 -0.66 -2.62 46.31
CA PHE A 54 0.63 -1.96 46.12
C PHE A 54 1.51 -2.03 47.39
N LYS A 55 0.95 -1.68 48.56
CA LYS A 55 1.66 -1.75 49.85
C LYS A 55 2.07 -3.17 50.20
N PHE A 56 1.20 -4.14 49.93
CA PHE A 56 1.48 -5.56 50.12
C PHE A 56 2.66 -6.03 49.25
N LEU A 57 2.65 -5.70 47.95
CA LEU A 57 3.76 -6.06 47.04
C LEU A 57 5.09 -5.43 47.45
N ARG A 58 5.06 -4.17 47.92
CA ARG A 58 6.26 -3.47 48.42
C ARG A 58 6.80 -4.10 49.70
N THR A 59 5.92 -4.53 50.60
CA THR A 59 6.33 -5.06 51.92
C THR A 59 6.77 -6.53 51.84
N LYS A 60 6.05 -7.36 51.07
CA LYS A 60 6.28 -8.81 51.01
C LYS A 60 7.43 -9.19 50.07
N PHE A 61 7.56 -8.48 48.94
CA PHE A 61 8.47 -8.86 47.85
C PHE A 61 9.54 -7.80 47.53
N ASP A 62 9.60 -6.68 48.25
CA ASP A 62 10.53 -5.56 47.99
C ASP A 62 10.56 -5.10 46.51
N THR A 63 9.39 -5.14 45.88
CA THR A 63 9.22 -4.85 44.45
C THR A 63 9.73 -3.46 44.08
N ILE A 64 10.52 -3.38 43.01
CA ILE A 64 11.12 -2.13 42.53
C ILE A 64 10.03 -1.21 41.98
N ILE A 65 10.05 0.05 42.40
CA ILE A 65 9.20 1.10 41.81
C ILE A 65 9.82 1.53 40.48
N THR A 66 9.19 1.12 39.39
CA THR A 66 9.58 1.49 38.03
C THR A 66 9.10 2.88 37.67
N ARG A 67 9.59 3.42 36.55
CA ARG A 67 9.07 4.68 35.98
C ARG A 67 7.58 4.57 35.65
N THR A 68 7.17 3.43 35.07
CA THR A 68 5.78 3.14 34.74
C THR A 68 4.88 3.17 35.98
N CYS A 69 5.37 2.72 37.15
CA CYS A 69 4.61 2.84 38.41
C CYS A 69 4.26 4.31 38.71
N LEU A 70 5.23 5.22 38.58
CA LEU A 70 4.98 6.65 38.79
C LEU A 70 4.00 7.18 37.75
N GLU A 71 4.21 6.89 36.47
CA GLU A 71 3.33 7.34 35.39
C GLU A 71 1.87 6.86 35.62
N PHE A 72 1.67 5.56 35.83
CA PHE A 72 0.35 4.98 36.09
C PHE A 72 -0.29 5.45 37.39
N SER A 73 0.49 5.87 38.39
CA SER A 73 -0.07 6.43 39.62
C SER A 73 -0.93 7.68 39.37
N PHE A 74 -0.62 8.45 38.31
CA PHE A 74 -1.42 9.61 37.89
C PHE A 74 -2.75 9.21 37.21
N LEU A 75 -2.80 8.05 36.54
CA LEU A 75 -4.04 7.48 36.00
C LEU A 75 -4.93 6.87 37.08
N GLY A 76 -4.33 6.18 38.06
CA GLY A 76 -5.05 5.49 39.14
C GLY A 76 -5.73 6.42 40.14
N ARG A 77 -5.56 7.75 40.02
CA ARG A 77 -6.19 8.80 40.84
C ARG A 77 -5.97 8.61 42.35
N ASN A 78 -4.86 7.97 42.75
CA ASN A 78 -4.57 7.74 44.16
C ASN A 78 -3.28 8.46 44.61
N PRO A 79 -3.39 9.54 45.42
CA PRO A 79 -2.23 10.33 45.86
C PRO A 79 -1.23 9.55 46.72
N GLU A 80 -1.64 8.49 47.41
CA GLU A 80 -0.73 7.71 48.27
C GLU A 80 0.29 6.93 47.44
N ILE A 81 -0.17 6.25 46.38
CA ILE A 81 0.71 5.52 45.46
C ILE A 81 1.67 6.49 44.76
N MET A 82 1.13 7.62 44.27
CA MET A 82 1.93 8.66 43.64
C MET A 82 3.03 9.17 44.59
N SER A 83 2.66 9.53 45.83
CA SER A 83 3.61 10.05 46.83
C SER A 83 4.71 9.04 47.17
N GLU A 84 4.40 7.74 47.20
CA GLU A 84 5.42 6.70 47.39
C GLU A 84 6.33 6.58 46.16
N CYS A 85 5.76 6.62 44.94
CA CYS A 85 6.55 6.51 43.71
C CYS A 85 7.52 7.68 43.51
N LEU A 86 7.12 8.90 43.89
CA LEU A 86 7.93 10.12 43.81
C LEU A 86 9.20 10.08 44.67
N LYS A 87 9.28 9.20 45.67
CA LYS A 87 10.51 9.01 46.47
C LYS A 87 11.64 8.37 45.66
N TYR A 88 11.30 7.65 44.58
CA TYR A 88 12.24 6.85 43.80
C TYR A 88 12.36 7.32 42.34
N GLN A 89 11.31 7.93 41.81
CA GLN A 89 11.22 8.34 40.40
C GLN A 89 10.90 9.84 40.27
N LYS A 90 11.28 10.43 39.15
CA LYS A 90 10.96 11.83 38.81
C LYS A 90 9.85 11.91 37.76
N PRO A 91 8.86 12.81 37.91
CA PRO A 91 7.85 13.04 36.89
C PRO A 91 8.42 13.47 35.54
N ASN A 92 7.68 13.14 34.49
CA ASN A 92 7.93 13.47 33.10
C ASN A 92 6.63 13.92 32.41
N GLU A 93 6.71 14.23 31.12
CA GLU A 93 5.55 14.61 30.30
C GLU A 93 4.44 13.54 30.30
N LYS A 94 4.79 12.24 30.40
CA LYS A 94 3.81 11.15 30.50
C LYS A 94 2.98 11.22 31.78
N CYS A 95 3.58 11.65 32.89
CA CYS A 95 2.84 11.91 34.13
C CYS A 95 1.80 13.01 33.94
N MET A 96 2.13 14.09 33.20
CA MET A 96 1.20 15.17 32.88
C MET A 96 0.08 14.69 31.94
N GLU A 97 0.41 13.93 30.90
CA GLU A 97 -0.57 13.30 30.02
C GLU A 97 -1.58 12.47 30.82
N TYR A 98 -1.09 11.62 31.72
CA TYR A 98 -1.92 10.77 32.57
C TYR A 98 -2.72 11.54 33.63
N ALA A 99 -2.19 12.64 34.16
CA ALA A 99 -2.96 13.54 35.03
C ALA A 99 -4.11 14.23 34.28
N ILE A 100 -3.89 14.64 33.02
CA ILE A 100 -4.93 15.20 32.16
C ILE A 100 -5.98 14.12 31.83
N ILE A 101 -5.57 12.91 31.44
CA ILE A 101 -6.50 11.80 31.15
C ILE A 101 -7.34 11.44 32.38
N SER A 102 -6.75 11.54 33.57
CA SER A 102 -7.45 11.20 34.81
C SER A 102 -8.39 12.30 35.31
N HIS A 103 -8.50 13.45 34.62
CA HIS A 103 -9.32 14.59 35.06
C HIS A 103 -9.05 14.99 36.53
N ASN A 104 -7.82 14.79 37.01
CA ASN A 104 -7.43 15.15 38.36
C ASN A 104 -6.63 16.46 38.34
N ILE A 105 -7.33 17.58 38.59
CA ILE A 105 -6.75 18.92 38.56
C ILE A 105 -5.64 19.12 39.61
N ASP A 106 -5.73 18.44 40.77
CA ASP A 106 -4.72 18.54 41.82
C ASP A 106 -3.40 17.93 41.33
N PHE A 107 -3.47 16.85 40.56
CA PHE A 107 -2.28 16.25 39.95
C PHE A 107 -1.69 17.12 38.85
N VAL A 108 -2.53 17.70 38.00
CA VAL A 108 -2.08 18.62 36.94
C VAL A 108 -1.39 19.84 37.53
N THR A 109 -2.02 20.51 38.50
CA THR A 109 -1.45 21.68 39.18
C THR A 109 -0.20 21.33 39.98
N PHE A 110 -0.15 20.17 40.63
CA PHE A 110 1.05 19.67 41.30
C PHE A 110 2.23 19.49 40.34
N LEU A 111 2.02 18.80 39.22
CA LEU A 111 3.07 18.58 38.21
C LEU A 111 3.56 19.88 37.58
N MET A 112 2.64 20.81 37.34
CA MET A 112 2.98 22.13 36.80
C MET A 112 3.79 22.96 37.80
N ASN A 113 3.33 23.08 39.04
CA ASN A 113 3.93 23.99 40.03
C ASN A 113 5.22 23.45 40.63
N GLU A 114 5.28 22.16 40.98
CA GLU A 114 6.42 21.58 41.69
C GLU A 114 7.51 21.07 40.73
N TYR A 115 7.15 20.68 39.51
CA TYR A 115 8.07 20.09 38.54
C TYR A 115 8.21 20.89 37.25
N ASN A 116 7.48 22.01 37.09
CA ASN A 116 7.52 22.86 35.89
C ASN A 116 7.28 22.08 34.60
N ILE A 117 6.36 21.11 34.64
CA ILE A 117 5.94 20.34 33.47
C ILE A 117 4.77 21.08 32.83
N GLU A 118 4.90 21.45 31.56
CA GLU A 118 3.90 22.23 30.84
C GLU A 118 2.63 21.41 30.55
N ILE A 119 1.47 22.05 30.65
CA ILE A 119 0.19 21.45 30.26
C ILE A 119 0.09 21.48 28.74
N ASN A 120 -0.06 20.31 28.11
CA ASN A 120 -0.26 20.21 26.68
C ASN A 120 -1.75 20.42 26.33
N LEU A 121 -2.07 21.57 25.72
CA LEU A 121 -3.44 21.92 25.33
C LEU A 121 -4.09 20.94 24.35
N GLU A 122 -3.32 20.29 23.47
CA GLU A 122 -3.89 19.29 22.55
C GLU A 122 -4.37 18.04 23.31
N LEU A 123 -3.71 17.68 24.42
CA LEU A 123 -4.20 16.61 25.30
C LEU A 123 -5.48 17.07 26.02
N CYS A 124 -5.55 18.32 26.48
CA CYS A 124 -6.77 18.85 27.09
C CYS A 124 -7.96 18.77 26.13
N VAL A 125 -7.78 19.16 24.86
CA VAL A 125 -8.81 19.04 23.83
C VAL A 125 -9.15 17.56 23.56
N LYS A 126 -8.14 16.71 23.33
CA LYS A 126 -8.32 15.28 23.00
C LYS A 126 -9.13 14.52 24.06
N TYR A 127 -8.90 14.81 25.33
CA TYR A 127 -9.59 14.19 26.46
C TYR A 127 -10.74 15.02 27.02
N ASN A 128 -11.10 16.13 26.36
CA ASN A 128 -12.17 17.04 26.79
C ASN A 128 -12.03 17.49 28.26
N ASN A 129 -10.79 17.73 28.71
CA ASN A 129 -10.47 18.16 30.08
C ASN A 129 -10.38 19.68 30.13
N LEU A 130 -11.53 20.32 30.34
CA LEU A 130 -11.66 21.76 30.40
C LEU A 130 -10.98 22.36 31.64
N GLU A 131 -10.95 21.64 32.77
CA GLU A 131 -10.29 22.13 33.97
C GLU A 131 -8.78 22.35 33.76
N SER A 132 -8.09 21.38 33.17
CA SER A 132 -6.65 21.48 32.89
C SER A 132 -6.36 22.57 31.86
N PHE A 133 -7.25 22.72 30.88
CA PHE A 133 -7.20 23.82 29.91
C PHE A 133 -7.31 25.19 30.61
N LEU A 134 -8.24 25.34 31.57
CA LEU A 134 -8.40 26.60 32.32
C LEU A 134 -7.23 26.86 33.27
N VAL A 135 -6.62 25.82 33.86
CA VAL A 135 -5.37 25.96 34.63
C VAL A 135 -4.25 26.51 33.74
N TYR A 136 -4.10 25.97 32.53
CA TYR A 136 -3.12 26.51 31.58
C TYR A 136 -3.37 28.00 31.30
N PHE A 137 -4.62 28.38 31.03
CA PHE A 137 -4.97 29.77 30.76
C PHE A 137 -4.69 30.70 31.95
N ASP A 138 -5.07 30.30 33.16
CA ASP A 138 -4.84 31.08 34.39
C ASP A 138 -3.34 31.40 34.61
N GLN A 139 -2.47 30.44 34.29
CA GLN A 139 -1.04 30.56 34.52
C GLN A 139 -0.29 31.27 33.39
N THR A 140 -0.67 31.04 32.14
CA THR A 140 0.04 31.59 30.98
C THR A 140 -0.54 32.91 30.50
N ASN A 141 -1.84 33.12 30.73
CA ASN A 141 -2.64 34.21 30.16
C ASN A 141 -2.51 34.29 28.62
N ASP A 142 -2.21 33.16 27.94
CA ASP A 142 -2.14 33.10 26.48
C ASP A 142 -3.55 33.03 25.88
N ILE A 143 -4.17 34.19 25.76
CA ILE A 143 -5.54 34.35 25.30
C ILE A 143 -5.74 33.84 23.86
N ASN A 144 -4.72 33.96 23.01
CA ASN A 144 -4.81 33.68 21.58
C ASN A 144 -4.72 32.18 21.32
N GLU A 145 -3.75 31.50 21.94
CA GLU A 145 -3.65 30.04 21.86
C GLU A 145 -4.89 29.38 22.50
N CYS A 146 -5.32 29.87 23.66
CA CYS A 146 -6.53 29.37 24.34
C CYS A 146 -7.79 29.58 23.49
N PHE A 147 -7.95 30.73 22.84
CA PHE A 147 -9.05 30.98 21.91
C PHE A 147 -9.09 29.93 20.80
N ILE A 148 -7.99 29.68 20.11
CA ILE A 148 -7.95 28.72 19.00
C ILE A 148 -8.31 27.32 19.47
N LYS A 149 -7.72 26.84 20.57
CA LYS A 149 -8.04 25.51 21.13
C LYS A 149 -9.46 25.42 21.68
N SER A 150 -10.01 26.51 22.23
CA SER A 150 -11.38 26.52 22.76
C SER A 150 -12.43 26.19 21.71
N THR A 151 -12.19 26.53 20.43
CA THR A 151 -13.09 26.17 19.32
C THR A 151 -13.15 24.66 19.05
N LYS A 152 -12.11 23.90 19.45
CA LYS A 152 -12.08 22.44 19.33
C LYS A 152 -12.96 21.74 20.37
N PHE A 153 -13.27 22.39 21.50
CA PHE A 153 -14.21 21.86 22.50
C PHE A 153 -15.67 21.97 22.07
N ASN A 154 -15.97 22.75 21.01
CA ASN A 154 -17.33 23.01 20.53
C ASN A 154 -18.27 23.60 21.61
N ILE A 155 -17.74 24.44 22.50
CA ILE A 155 -18.48 25.13 23.57
C ILE A 155 -18.54 26.63 23.23
N ALA A 156 -19.71 27.11 22.81
CA ALA A 156 -19.90 28.48 22.36
C ALA A 156 -19.47 29.55 23.37
N SER A 157 -19.92 29.42 24.60
CA SER A 157 -19.60 30.34 25.68
C SER A 157 -18.10 30.42 25.98
N LEU A 158 -17.32 29.37 25.69
CA LEU A 158 -15.89 29.34 25.98
C LEU A 158 -15.09 30.17 24.97
N TYR A 159 -15.29 29.95 23.66
CA TYR A 159 -14.58 30.74 22.66
C TYR A 159 -15.12 32.17 22.56
N GLU A 160 -16.42 32.40 22.83
CA GLU A 160 -16.99 33.75 22.94
C GLU A 160 -16.41 34.53 24.12
N TYR A 161 -16.12 33.86 25.24
CA TYR A 161 -15.43 34.47 26.37
C TYR A 161 -14.06 34.99 25.94
N PHE A 162 -13.25 34.19 25.24
CA PHE A 162 -11.93 34.63 24.78
C PHE A 162 -12.03 35.79 23.78
N LEU A 163 -12.98 35.75 22.84
CA LEU A 163 -13.24 36.86 21.91
C LEU A 163 -13.61 38.15 22.65
N SER A 164 -14.50 38.05 23.64
CA SER A 164 -14.93 39.21 24.46
C SER A 164 -13.79 39.80 25.29
N ASN A 165 -12.78 38.99 25.61
CA ASN A 165 -11.58 39.41 26.34
C ASN A 165 -10.41 39.85 25.43
N GLY A 166 -10.66 40.00 24.12
CA GLY A 166 -9.69 40.57 23.19
C GLY A 166 -8.82 39.55 22.45
N ALA A 167 -9.22 38.27 22.39
CA ALA A 167 -8.55 37.29 21.55
C ALA A 167 -8.53 37.73 20.08
N ASN A 168 -7.41 37.49 19.41
CA ASN A 168 -7.23 37.79 18.01
C ASN A 168 -7.99 36.76 17.14
N ILE A 169 -9.09 37.18 16.53
CA ILE A 169 -9.89 36.36 15.59
C ILE A 169 -9.06 35.81 14.40
N LYS A 170 -7.91 36.42 14.10
CA LYS A 170 -7.00 36.04 13.00
C LYS A 170 -5.88 35.11 13.44
N GLU A 171 -5.84 34.72 14.70
CA GLU A 171 -4.82 33.81 15.20
C GLU A 171 -4.83 32.49 14.42
N LYS A 172 -3.65 31.88 14.28
CA LYS A 172 -3.46 30.61 13.59
C LYS A 172 -2.77 29.63 14.53
N ASP A 173 -3.20 28.37 14.50
CA ASP A 173 -2.47 27.30 15.19
C ASP A 173 -1.14 26.96 14.49
N ASN A 174 -0.42 25.98 15.03
CA ASN A 174 0.85 25.49 14.46
C ASN A 174 0.73 24.95 13.02
N ASN A 175 -0.49 24.61 12.56
CA ASN A 175 -0.76 24.17 11.19
C ASN A 175 -1.19 25.33 10.28
N GLY A 176 -1.22 26.57 10.79
CA GLY A 176 -1.67 27.74 10.06
C GLY A 176 -3.19 27.86 9.99
N LEU A 177 -3.95 27.09 10.77
CA LEU A 177 -5.41 27.07 10.74
C LEU A 177 -5.98 28.12 11.70
N THR A 178 -6.92 28.93 11.21
CA THR A 178 -7.70 29.83 12.07
C THR A 178 -8.84 29.07 12.77
N ALA A 179 -9.45 29.70 13.77
CA ALA A 179 -10.69 29.23 14.40
C ALA A 179 -11.78 28.85 13.36
N LEU A 180 -11.90 29.61 12.27
CA LEU A 180 -12.89 29.33 11.21
C LEU A 180 -12.54 28.08 10.40
N HIS A 181 -11.25 27.79 10.19
CA HIS A 181 -10.84 26.51 9.62
C HIS A 181 -11.20 25.34 10.55
N ILE A 182 -11.02 25.51 11.86
CA ILE A 182 -11.34 24.48 12.86
C ILE A 182 -12.85 24.19 12.93
N SER A 183 -13.72 25.19 12.78
CA SER A 183 -15.17 24.93 12.73
C SER A 183 -15.57 24.05 11.53
N ALA A 184 -14.81 24.10 10.43
CA ALA A 184 -15.01 23.22 9.29
C ALA A 184 -14.40 21.82 9.47
N LEU A 185 -13.40 21.64 10.35
CA LEU A 185 -12.93 20.30 10.74
C LEU A 185 -14.01 19.54 11.53
N ASN A 186 -14.73 20.26 12.40
CA ASN A 186 -15.71 19.67 13.32
C ASN A 186 -17.15 19.67 12.80
N ASN A 187 -17.39 20.15 11.57
CA ASN A 187 -18.73 20.43 11.02
C ASN A 187 -19.62 21.29 11.96
N SER A 188 -19.00 22.25 12.67
CA SER A 188 -19.69 23.11 13.64
C SER A 188 -20.21 24.38 12.96
N LYS A 189 -21.42 24.31 12.38
CA LYS A 189 -22.03 25.45 11.68
C LYS A 189 -22.27 26.66 12.61
N GLU A 190 -22.67 26.42 13.85
CA GLU A 190 -22.94 27.47 14.84
C GLU A 190 -21.64 28.23 15.18
N THR A 191 -20.55 27.48 15.39
CA THR A 191 -19.22 28.07 15.61
C THR A 191 -18.79 28.90 14.41
N ALA A 192 -19.02 28.43 13.18
CA ALA A 192 -18.71 29.20 11.98
C ALA A 192 -19.51 30.52 11.92
N GLU A 193 -20.82 30.49 12.19
CA GLU A 193 -21.68 31.69 12.22
C GLU A 193 -21.20 32.71 13.26
N VAL A 194 -20.89 32.26 14.48
CA VAL A 194 -20.38 33.12 15.55
C VAL A 194 -19.05 33.76 15.14
N LEU A 195 -18.10 32.97 14.64
CA LEU A 195 -16.79 33.47 14.22
C LEU A 195 -16.90 34.49 13.08
N ILE A 196 -17.76 34.24 12.09
CA ILE A 196 -18.02 35.17 10.98
C ILE A 196 -18.63 36.48 11.50
N SER A 197 -19.60 36.41 12.42
CA SER A 197 -20.22 37.60 13.02
C SER A 197 -19.23 38.46 13.81
N HIS A 198 -18.16 37.85 14.34
CA HIS A 198 -17.04 38.53 15.02
C HIS A 198 -15.91 38.96 14.07
N GLY A 199 -16.13 38.88 12.75
CA GLY A 199 -15.21 39.40 11.74
C GLY A 199 -14.10 38.45 11.31
N ALA A 200 -14.27 37.13 11.49
CA ALA A 200 -13.36 36.15 10.90
C ALA A 200 -13.30 36.30 9.37
N ASN A 201 -12.08 36.30 8.82
CA ASN A 201 -11.90 36.37 7.37
C ASN A 201 -12.27 35.04 6.72
N ILE A 202 -13.43 35.00 6.06
CA ILE A 202 -13.98 33.80 5.38
C ILE A 202 -13.03 33.27 4.28
N ASN A 203 -12.23 34.15 3.68
CA ASN A 203 -11.33 33.81 2.57
C ASN A 203 -9.87 33.68 3.03
N GLU A 204 -9.62 33.59 4.34
CA GLU A 204 -8.28 33.33 4.86
C GLU A 204 -7.77 31.98 4.38
N LYS A 205 -6.47 31.90 4.10
CA LYS A 205 -5.81 30.66 3.70
C LYS A 205 -4.93 30.13 4.83
N GLY A 206 -4.99 28.81 5.04
CA GLY A 206 -4.03 28.07 5.85
C GLY A 206 -2.67 27.94 5.16
N ASN A 207 -1.77 27.17 5.77
CA ASN A 207 -0.40 27.04 5.29
C ASN A 207 -0.32 26.43 3.88
N ASP A 208 -1.19 25.48 3.53
CA ASP A 208 -1.20 24.81 2.22
C ASP A 208 -1.95 25.59 1.12
N GLY A 209 -2.30 26.86 1.38
CA GLY A 209 -3.10 27.67 0.47
C GLY A 209 -4.59 27.29 0.43
N GLN A 210 -5.00 26.33 1.26
CA GLN A 210 -6.37 25.90 1.47
C GLN A 210 -7.17 26.96 2.23
N ASN A 211 -8.41 27.22 1.79
CA ASN A 211 -9.37 28.00 2.56
C ASN A 211 -10.31 27.07 3.36
N THR A 212 -11.18 27.66 4.17
CA THR A 212 -12.14 26.90 4.99
C THR A 212 -13.03 25.95 4.18
N LEU A 213 -13.38 26.27 2.92
CA LEU A 213 -14.15 25.36 2.07
C LEU A 213 -13.37 24.09 1.67
N HIS A 214 -12.04 24.16 1.51
CA HIS A 214 -11.24 22.95 1.28
C HIS A 214 -11.30 22.02 2.49
N ILE A 215 -11.19 22.58 3.69
CA ILE A 215 -11.30 21.83 4.95
C ILE A 215 -12.70 21.24 5.12
N ALA A 216 -13.74 22.01 4.81
CA ALA A 216 -15.12 21.52 4.86
C ALA A 216 -15.35 20.37 3.87
N ALA A 217 -14.78 20.47 2.66
CA ALA A 217 -14.82 19.42 1.66
C ALA A 217 -14.06 18.16 2.10
N PHE A 218 -12.90 18.31 2.74
CA PHE A 218 -12.12 17.20 3.26
C PHE A 218 -12.87 16.41 4.34
N ASN A 219 -13.54 17.11 5.25
CA ASN A 219 -14.23 16.50 6.40
C ASN A 219 -15.72 16.24 6.13
N SER A 220 -16.17 16.29 4.88
CA SER A 220 -17.59 16.12 4.51
C SER A 220 -18.54 17.03 5.32
N SER A 221 -18.09 18.21 5.69
CA SER A 221 -18.79 19.16 6.56
C SER A 221 -19.76 20.03 5.77
N LYS A 222 -20.86 19.40 5.35
CA LYS A 222 -21.87 19.99 4.47
C LYS A 222 -22.48 21.26 5.08
N GLU A 223 -22.95 21.19 6.32
CA GLU A 223 -23.64 22.29 6.99
C GLU A 223 -22.73 23.51 7.14
N THR A 224 -21.47 23.29 7.54
CA THR A 224 -20.49 24.37 7.61
C THR A 224 -20.17 24.94 6.21
N ALA A 225 -20.10 24.11 5.17
CA ALA A 225 -19.91 24.58 3.80
C ALA A 225 -21.06 25.49 3.33
N GLU A 226 -22.32 25.16 3.62
CA GLU A 226 -23.49 26.00 3.31
C GLU A 226 -23.42 27.36 4.03
N VAL A 227 -23.04 27.38 5.31
CA VAL A 227 -22.84 28.63 6.07
C VAL A 227 -21.73 29.48 5.44
N LEU A 228 -20.59 28.89 5.10
CA LEU A 228 -19.47 29.62 4.51
C LEU A 228 -19.86 30.25 3.17
N ILE A 229 -20.54 29.48 2.32
CA ILE A 229 -20.98 29.95 0.99
C ILE A 229 -22.01 31.08 1.12
N SER A 230 -23.02 30.92 1.98
CA SER A 230 -24.05 31.94 2.19
C SER A 230 -23.49 33.27 2.71
N HIS A 231 -22.34 33.24 3.39
CA HIS A 231 -21.63 34.43 3.86
C HIS A 231 -20.54 34.93 2.90
N GLY A 232 -20.45 34.39 1.67
CA GLY A 232 -19.59 34.93 0.62
C GLY A 232 -18.19 34.30 0.54
N ALA A 233 -18.01 33.06 0.98
CA ALA A 233 -16.79 32.31 0.73
C ALA A 233 -16.52 32.15 -0.77
N ASN A 234 -15.28 32.36 -1.20
CA ASN A 234 -14.87 32.12 -2.57
C ASN A 234 -14.74 30.61 -2.82
N ILE A 235 -15.69 30.07 -3.59
CA ILE A 235 -15.84 28.64 -3.89
C ILE A 235 -14.71 28.13 -4.79
N ASN A 236 -14.17 28.98 -5.66
CA ASN A 236 -13.22 28.59 -6.71
C ASN A 236 -11.76 28.90 -6.35
N VAL A 237 -11.46 29.05 -5.05
CA VAL A 237 -10.09 29.17 -4.57
C VAL A 237 -9.31 27.92 -4.92
N LYS A 238 -8.07 28.12 -5.31
CA LYS A 238 -7.08 27.06 -5.52
C LYS A 238 -6.06 27.04 -4.39
N ASP A 239 -5.74 25.84 -3.90
CA ASP A 239 -4.59 25.59 -3.04
C ASP A 239 -3.28 25.54 -3.87
N TYR A 240 -2.17 25.12 -3.24
CA TYR A 240 -0.87 25.06 -3.92
C TYR A 240 -0.78 23.97 -5.00
N ASP A 241 -1.52 22.88 -4.86
CA ASP A 241 -1.66 21.83 -5.88
C ASP A 241 -2.66 22.21 -6.98
N ARG A 242 -3.16 23.45 -6.93
CA ARG A 242 -4.18 24.01 -7.82
C ARG A 242 -5.54 23.32 -7.72
N GLN A 243 -5.76 22.56 -6.65
CA GLN A 243 -7.02 21.90 -6.35
C GLN A 243 -8.01 22.90 -5.78
N THR A 244 -9.29 22.67 -6.05
CA THR A 244 -10.40 23.43 -5.46
C THR A 244 -11.08 22.57 -4.40
N ALA A 245 -11.95 23.16 -3.57
CA ALA A 245 -12.78 22.40 -2.65
C ALA A 245 -13.56 21.25 -3.33
N LEU A 246 -13.92 21.40 -4.62
CA LEU A 246 -14.59 20.34 -5.38
C LEU A 246 -13.66 19.15 -5.71
N HIS A 247 -12.36 19.38 -5.93
CA HIS A 247 -11.38 18.30 -6.08
C HIS A 247 -11.26 17.51 -4.76
N ILE A 248 -11.18 18.23 -3.65
CA ILE A 248 -11.08 17.63 -2.31
C ILE A 248 -12.34 16.83 -1.94
N ALA A 249 -13.53 17.36 -2.28
CA ALA A 249 -14.79 16.64 -2.08
C ALA A 249 -14.86 15.38 -2.96
N ALA A 250 -14.36 15.44 -4.20
CA ALA A 250 -14.28 14.28 -5.08
C ALA A 250 -13.35 13.19 -4.52
N PHE A 251 -12.18 13.57 -3.98
CA PHE A 251 -11.21 12.66 -3.36
C PHE A 251 -11.80 11.94 -2.14
N ASN A 252 -12.48 12.68 -1.26
CA ASN A 252 -13.05 12.15 -0.02
C ASN A 252 -14.44 11.49 -0.22
N SER A 253 -14.91 11.38 -1.47
CA SER A 253 -16.24 10.83 -1.79
C SER A 253 -17.40 11.57 -1.10
N SER A 254 -17.22 12.86 -0.80
CA SER A 254 -18.16 13.72 -0.07
C SER A 254 -19.27 14.23 -1.00
N LYS A 255 -20.21 13.34 -1.32
CA LYS A 255 -21.29 13.60 -2.31
C LYS A 255 -22.10 14.85 -1.98
N GLU A 256 -22.57 14.97 -0.75
CA GLU A 256 -23.46 16.05 -0.33
C GLU A 256 -22.72 17.40 -0.34
N THR A 257 -21.46 17.43 0.10
CA THR A 257 -20.63 18.64 0.02
C THR A 257 -20.32 19.02 -1.41
N ALA A 258 -20.07 18.05 -2.31
CA ALA A 258 -19.88 18.31 -3.73
C ALA A 258 -21.16 18.91 -4.36
N GLU A 259 -22.35 18.38 -4.04
CA GLU A 259 -23.63 18.95 -4.49
C GLU A 259 -23.84 20.39 -4.01
N VAL A 260 -23.52 20.68 -2.75
CA VAL A 260 -23.56 22.05 -2.20
C VAL A 260 -22.61 22.97 -2.95
N LEU A 261 -21.36 22.56 -3.17
CA LEU A 261 -20.37 23.36 -3.90
C LEU A 261 -20.84 23.65 -5.34
N ILE A 262 -21.33 22.64 -6.05
CA ILE A 262 -21.77 22.75 -7.44
C ILE A 262 -23.01 23.64 -7.56
N SER A 263 -24.02 23.42 -6.72
CA SER A 263 -25.27 24.20 -6.73
C SER A 263 -25.06 25.70 -6.48
N HIS A 264 -23.94 26.07 -5.84
CA HIS A 264 -23.57 27.45 -5.58
C HIS A 264 -22.49 28.01 -6.52
N GLY A 265 -22.16 27.31 -7.61
CA GLY A 265 -21.30 27.84 -8.68
C GLY A 265 -19.82 27.44 -8.62
N ALA A 266 -19.50 26.30 -8.00
CA ALA A 266 -18.18 25.69 -8.19
C ALA A 266 -17.94 25.37 -9.67
N ASN A 267 -16.78 25.75 -10.19
CA ASN A 267 -16.38 25.40 -11.54
C ASN A 267 -15.92 23.94 -11.58
N ILE A 268 -16.73 23.10 -12.23
CA ILE A 268 -16.60 21.65 -12.27
C ILE A 268 -15.36 21.19 -13.05
N ASN A 269 -14.98 21.96 -14.08
CA ASN A 269 -13.92 21.57 -15.02
C ASN A 269 -12.58 22.26 -14.73
N VAL A 270 -12.38 22.72 -13.50
CA VAL A 270 -11.08 23.22 -13.06
C VAL A 270 -10.06 22.09 -13.12
N LYS A 271 -8.86 22.45 -13.57
CA LYS A 271 -7.71 21.57 -13.61
C LYS A 271 -6.73 21.89 -12.47
N ASP A 272 -6.26 20.85 -11.81
CA ASP A 272 -5.17 20.89 -10.82
C ASP A 272 -3.78 20.94 -11.50
N TYR A 273 -2.71 20.71 -10.73
CA TYR A 273 -1.34 20.71 -11.23
C TYR A 273 -1.09 19.63 -12.31
N ASP A 274 -1.63 18.43 -12.12
CA ASP A 274 -1.53 17.29 -13.05
C ASP A 274 -2.60 17.34 -14.15
N ARG A 275 -3.24 18.49 -14.31
CA ARG A 275 -4.32 18.74 -15.28
C ARG A 275 -5.54 17.83 -15.09
N GLN A 276 -5.67 17.22 -13.92
CA GLN A 276 -6.81 16.42 -13.52
C GLN A 276 -7.96 17.33 -13.11
N THR A 277 -9.18 16.88 -13.38
CA THR A 277 -10.42 17.52 -12.91
C THR A 277 -10.97 16.74 -11.72
N ALA A 278 -11.93 17.32 -11.00
CA ALA A 278 -12.66 16.59 -9.95
C ALA A 278 -13.23 15.25 -10.45
N LEU A 279 -13.61 15.15 -11.74
CA LEU A 279 -14.09 13.89 -12.33
C LEU A 279 -12.99 12.82 -12.46
N HIS A 280 -11.74 13.20 -12.74
CA HIS A 280 -10.62 12.26 -12.76
C HIS A 280 -10.38 11.64 -11.38
N ILE A 281 -10.42 12.47 -10.35
CA ILE A 281 -10.27 12.06 -8.95
C ILE A 281 -11.45 11.18 -8.53
N ALA A 282 -12.68 11.60 -8.84
CA ALA A 282 -13.89 10.83 -8.54
C ALA A 282 -13.91 9.45 -9.21
N ALA A 283 -13.40 9.35 -10.44
CA ALA A 283 -13.31 8.07 -11.15
C ALA A 283 -12.34 7.08 -10.50
N PHE A 284 -11.34 7.59 -9.78
CA PHE A 284 -10.45 6.78 -8.98
C PHE A 284 -11.11 6.37 -7.65
N HIS A 285 -11.75 7.30 -6.91
CA HIS A 285 -12.20 7.06 -5.53
C HIS A 285 -13.67 6.61 -5.36
N ASN A 286 -14.48 6.67 -6.42
CA ASN A 286 -15.91 6.29 -6.50
C ASN A 286 -16.90 7.21 -5.74
N ARG A 287 -18.19 7.11 -6.08
CA ARG A 287 -19.39 7.81 -5.49
C ARG A 287 -19.68 9.25 -5.88
N THR A 288 -18.71 10.06 -6.27
CA THR A 288 -18.96 11.47 -6.66
C THR A 288 -19.05 11.69 -8.17
N ALA A 289 -18.64 10.72 -8.99
CA ALA A 289 -18.59 10.85 -10.44
C ALA A 289 -19.96 11.12 -11.07
N GLU A 290 -21.01 10.43 -10.63
CA GLU A 290 -22.38 10.63 -11.13
C GLU A 290 -22.91 12.04 -10.83
N VAL A 291 -22.62 12.58 -9.65
CA VAL A 291 -22.97 13.96 -9.29
C VAL A 291 -22.25 14.96 -10.20
N LEU A 292 -20.95 14.77 -10.41
CA LEU A 292 -20.17 15.67 -11.28
C LEU A 292 -20.70 15.63 -12.72
N ILE A 293 -20.97 14.45 -13.26
CA ILE A 293 -21.46 14.26 -14.62
C ILE A 293 -22.87 14.86 -14.80
N SER A 294 -23.79 14.60 -13.88
CA SER A 294 -25.16 15.15 -13.93
C SER A 294 -25.21 16.68 -13.89
N HIS A 295 -24.16 17.33 -13.39
CA HIS A 295 -24.02 18.78 -13.36
C HIS A 295 -23.11 19.36 -14.46
N GLY A 296 -22.70 18.55 -15.44
CA GLY A 296 -21.98 19.04 -16.62
C GLY A 296 -20.46 18.98 -16.55
N ALA A 297 -19.90 18.05 -15.77
CA ALA A 297 -18.48 17.70 -15.89
C ALA A 297 -18.14 17.25 -17.33
N ASP A 298 -17.03 17.75 -17.87
CA ASP A 298 -16.51 17.29 -19.16
C ASP A 298 -15.81 15.94 -18.98
N ILE A 299 -16.42 14.92 -19.60
CA ILE A 299 -16.07 13.50 -19.46
C ILE A 299 -14.77 13.15 -20.19
N ASN A 300 -14.44 13.87 -21.26
CA ASN A 300 -13.34 13.53 -22.16
C ASN A 300 -12.10 14.40 -21.94
N VAL A 301 -12.04 15.13 -20.82
CA VAL A 301 -10.84 15.87 -20.42
C VAL A 301 -9.68 14.89 -20.24
N LYS A 302 -8.50 15.31 -20.69
CA LYS A 302 -7.23 14.61 -20.48
C LYS A 302 -6.36 15.31 -19.43
N ASP A 303 -5.72 14.51 -18.60
CA ASP A 303 -4.68 14.91 -17.65
C ASP A 303 -3.30 15.10 -18.34
N ILE A 304 -2.22 15.30 -17.56
CA ILE A 304 -0.86 15.45 -18.11
C ILE A 304 -0.35 14.21 -18.86
N TYR A 305 -0.84 13.02 -18.52
CA TYR A 305 -0.48 11.75 -19.14
C TYR A 305 -1.40 11.39 -20.30
N GLY A 306 -2.37 12.25 -20.64
CA GLY A 306 -3.34 11.97 -21.68
C GLY A 306 -4.49 11.07 -21.21
N LYS A 307 -4.54 10.70 -19.93
CA LYS A 307 -5.56 9.82 -19.37
C LYS A 307 -6.86 10.59 -19.17
N THR A 308 -7.97 9.90 -19.42
CA THR A 308 -9.32 10.38 -19.13
C THR A 308 -9.84 9.77 -17.82
N ALA A 309 -10.95 10.26 -17.30
CA ALA A 309 -11.62 9.64 -16.15
C ALA A 309 -11.90 8.14 -16.34
N LEU A 310 -12.17 7.69 -17.58
CA LEU A 310 -12.38 6.26 -17.87
C LEU A 310 -11.10 5.41 -17.73
N HIS A 311 -9.92 5.99 -17.98
CA HIS A 311 -8.65 5.32 -17.70
C HIS A 311 -8.46 5.12 -16.19
N ASN A 312 -8.79 6.13 -15.38
CA ASN A 312 -8.71 6.05 -13.92
C ASN A 312 -9.70 5.02 -13.34
N ALA A 313 -10.92 4.97 -13.87
CA ALA A 313 -11.90 3.95 -13.50
C ALA A 313 -11.41 2.53 -13.83
N ALA A 314 -10.80 2.34 -15.01
CA ALA A 314 -10.18 1.08 -15.40
C ALA A 314 -8.99 0.70 -14.52
N PHE A 315 -8.18 1.67 -14.09
CA PHE A 315 -7.07 1.44 -13.17
C PHE A 315 -7.56 0.92 -11.82
N ASN A 316 -8.58 1.56 -11.22
CA ASN A 316 -9.07 1.21 -9.88
C ASN A 316 -10.19 0.14 -9.87
N ASN A 317 -10.48 -0.47 -11.01
CA ASN A 317 -11.56 -1.44 -11.19
C ASN A 317 -12.95 -0.93 -10.75
N SER A 318 -13.21 0.35 -11.01
CA SER A 318 -14.43 1.07 -10.66
C SER A 318 -15.56 0.82 -11.65
N LYS A 319 -16.18 -0.37 -11.57
CA LYS A 319 -17.24 -0.82 -12.51
C LYS A 319 -18.37 0.20 -12.67
N GLU A 320 -18.99 0.61 -11.57
CA GLU A 320 -20.16 1.51 -11.60
C GLU A 320 -19.79 2.86 -12.21
N THR A 321 -18.61 3.39 -11.87
CA THR A 321 -18.13 4.65 -12.43
C THR A 321 -17.84 4.52 -13.92
N ALA A 322 -17.29 3.39 -14.38
CA ALA A 322 -17.09 3.14 -15.81
C ALA A 322 -18.42 3.09 -16.58
N GLU A 323 -19.46 2.42 -16.04
CA GLU A 323 -20.80 2.38 -16.63
C GLU A 323 -21.41 3.79 -16.75
N VAL A 324 -21.30 4.61 -15.70
CA VAL A 324 -21.78 6.00 -15.71
C VAL A 324 -21.00 6.83 -16.73
N LEU A 325 -19.68 6.72 -16.79
CA LEU A 325 -18.85 7.45 -17.76
C LEU A 325 -19.22 7.08 -19.21
N ILE A 326 -19.35 5.79 -19.51
CA ILE A 326 -19.68 5.30 -20.86
C ILE A 326 -21.09 5.73 -21.27
N SER A 327 -22.08 5.58 -20.40
CA SER A 327 -23.47 5.97 -20.68
C SER A 327 -23.64 7.46 -20.97
N HIS A 328 -22.71 8.29 -20.50
CA HIS A 328 -22.69 9.73 -20.75
C HIS A 328 -21.70 10.16 -21.85
N GLY A 329 -21.14 9.20 -22.61
CA GLY A 329 -20.37 9.50 -23.83
C GLY A 329 -18.85 9.56 -23.66
N ALA A 330 -18.28 8.91 -22.64
CA ALA A 330 -16.83 8.69 -22.58
C ALA A 330 -16.35 7.90 -23.82
N ASN A 331 -15.25 8.35 -24.44
CA ASN A 331 -14.64 7.59 -25.52
C ASN A 331 -13.96 6.32 -24.97
N ILE A 332 -14.61 5.18 -25.19
CA ILE A 332 -14.20 3.86 -24.68
C ILE A 332 -12.84 3.37 -25.22
N ASN A 333 -12.43 3.90 -26.38
CA ASN A 333 -11.19 3.55 -27.06
C ASN A 333 -10.19 4.72 -27.07
N GLU A 334 -10.40 5.73 -26.23
CA GLU A 334 -9.47 6.85 -26.11
C GLU A 334 -8.08 6.34 -25.74
N LYS A 335 -7.05 6.99 -26.30
CA LYS A 335 -5.66 6.66 -26.01
C LYS A 335 -5.04 7.74 -25.14
N ASP A 336 -4.32 7.30 -24.12
CA ASP A 336 -3.44 8.19 -23.37
C ASP A 336 -2.17 8.54 -24.16
N ASN A 337 -1.25 9.31 -23.58
CA ASN A 337 -0.03 9.77 -24.27
C ASN A 337 0.93 8.63 -24.59
N ASP A 338 0.87 7.58 -23.78
CA ASP A 338 1.56 6.35 -24.05
C ASP A 338 0.87 5.71 -25.27
N GLY A 339 -0.45 5.59 -25.25
CA GLY A 339 -1.25 5.02 -26.33
C GLY A 339 -2.10 3.84 -25.85
N GLU A 340 -2.15 3.65 -24.54
CA GLU A 340 -2.97 2.67 -23.83
C GLU A 340 -4.43 3.11 -23.90
N THR A 341 -5.31 2.15 -24.10
CA THR A 341 -6.76 2.35 -23.95
C THR A 341 -7.18 1.96 -22.53
N PRO A 342 -8.37 2.35 -22.06
CA PRO A 342 -8.89 1.87 -20.77
C PRO A 342 -8.85 0.34 -20.63
N LEU A 343 -9.06 -0.41 -21.74
CA LEU A 343 -8.98 -1.87 -21.72
C LEU A 343 -7.54 -2.40 -21.52
N HIS A 344 -6.52 -1.71 -22.01
CA HIS A 344 -5.12 -2.05 -21.70
C HIS A 344 -4.84 -1.84 -20.21
N ILE A 345 -5.26 -0.70 -19.66
CA ILE A 345 -5.11 -0.37 -18.23
C ILE A 345 -5.83 -1.41 -17.36
N ALA A 346 -7.05 -1.82 -17.74
CA ALA A 346 -7.79 -2.84 -17.02
C ALA A 346 -7.08 -4.22 -17.05
N ALA A 347 -6.49 -4.59 -18.21
CA ALA A 347 -5.76 -5.84 -18.34
C ALA A 347 -4.44 -5.85 -17.57
N PHE A 348 -3.75 -4.72 -17.49
CA PHE A 348 -2.55 -4.55 -16.68
C PHE A 348 -2.86 -4.66 -15.17
N ASN A 349 -3.95 -4.05 -14.70
CA ASN A 349 -4.31 -3.99 -13.28
C ASN A 349 -5.21 -5.15 -12.80
N ASN A 350 -5.51 -6.13 -13.67
CA ASN A 350 -6.45 -7.22 -13.39
C ASN A 350 -7.85 -6.72 -12.98
N SER A 351 -8.29 -5.60 -13.54
CA SER A 351 -9.58 -4.93 -13.27
C SER A 351 -10.73 -5.58 -14.03
N LYS A 352 -11.11 -6.79 -13.60
CA LYS A 352 -12.03 -7.66 -14.34
C LYS A 352 -13.40 -7.05 -14.58
N GLU A 353 -14.03 -6.53 -13.54
CA GLU A 353 -15.38 -5.99 -13.59
C GLU A 353 -15.45 -4.79 -14.53
N THR A 354 -14.42 -3.94 -14.52
CA THR A 354 -14.34 -2.81 -15.46
C THR A 354 -14.02 -3.28 -16.89
N ALA A 355 -13.17 -4.29 -17.07
CA ALA A 355 -12.93 -4.89 -18.39
C ALA A 355 -14.22 -5.49 -19.00
N GLU A 356 -15.06 -6.15 -18.19
CA GLU A 356 -16.37 -6.67 -18.62
C GLU A 356 -17.29 -5.54 -19.11
N VAL A 357 -17.35 -4.43 -18.37
CA VAL A 357 -18.11 -3.23 -18.77
C VAL A 357 -17.56 -2.65 -20.08
N LEU A 358 -16.24 -2.48 -20.19
CA LEU A 358 -15.61 -1.94 -21.39
C LEU A 358 -15.92 -2.79 -22.63
N ILE A 359 -15.76 -4.12 -22.53
CA ILE A 359 -15.99 -5.04 -23.64
C ILE A 359 -17.48 -5.08 -24.03
N SER A 360 -18.38 -5.18 -23.04
CA SER A 360 -19.83 -5.21 -23.31
C SER A 360 -20.37 -3.94 -23.98
N HIS A 361 -19.68 -2.81 -23.79
CA HIS A 361 -20.01 -1.52 -24.43
C HIS A 361 -19.20 -1.23 -25.69
N GLY A 362 -18.51 -2.23 -26.26
CA GLY A 362 -17.87 -2.12 -27.58
C GLY A 362 -16.44 -1.60 -27.57
N ALA A 363 -15.69 -1.76 -26.47
CA ALA A 363 -14.24 -1.55 -26.50
C ALA A 363 -13.59 -2.45 -27.56
N ASN A 364 -12.66 -1.89 -28.32
CA ASN A 364 -11.91 -2.64 -29.31
C ASN A 364 -10.83 -3.49 -28.61
N ILE A 365 -11.08 -4.80 -28.57
CA ILE A 365 -10.26 -5.79 -27.87
C ILE A 365 -8.85 -5.92 -28.47
N ASN A 366 -8.72 -5.69 -29.77
CA ASN A 366 -7.48 -5.94 -30.53
C ASN A 366 -6.69 -4.66 -30.83
N VAL A 367 -6.96 -3.56 -30.10
CA VAL A 367 -6.12 -2.35 -30.21
C VAL A 367 -4.68 -2.70 -29.87
N LYS A 368 -3.77 -2.27 -30.73
CA LYS A 368 -2.34 -2.38 -30.51
C LYS A 368 -1.80 -1.08 -29.92
N TYR A 369 -0.90 -1.25 -28.96
CA TYR A 369 -0.14 -0.20 -28.30
C TYR A 369 1.34 -0.65 -28.17
N LEU A 370 2.28 0.27 -27.91
CA LEU A 370 3.74 0.15 -27.74
C LEU A 370 4.31 -1.24 -28.02
N ASN A 371 5.14 -1.31 -29.05
CA ASN A 371 5.67 -2.55 -29.57
C ASN A 371 4.58 -3.51 -30.07
N GLY A 372 3.39 -3.03 -30.47
CA GLY A 372 2.36 -3.86 -31.11
C GLY A 372 1.58 -4.77 -30.16
N LYS A 373 1.66 -4.55 -28.85
CA LYS A 373 0.99 -5.34 -27.81
C LYS A 373 -0.49 -5.01 -27.71
N THR A 374 -1.30 -6.03 -27.46
CA THR A 374 -2.75 -5.93 -27.20
C THR A 374 -3.03 -6.15 -25.71
N ALA A 375 -4.25 -5.87 -25.24
CA ALA A 375 -4.67 -6.17 -23.87
C ALA A 375 -4.39 -7.64 -23.45
N LEU A 376 -4.48 -8.60 -24.38
CA LEU A 376 -4.17 -10.02 -24.08
C LEU A 376 -2.68 -10.25 -23.78
N HIS A 377 -1.77 -9.50 -24.41
CA HIS A 377 -0.34 -9.56 -24.09
C HIS A 377 -0.06 -9.03 -22.67
N TYR A 378 -0.78 -8.00 -22.24
CA TYR A 378 -0.67 -7.47 -20.88
C TYR A 378 -1.25 -8.45 -19.86
N ALA A 379 -2.43 -9.01 -20.12
CA ALA A 379 -3.00 -10.05 -19.25
C ALA A 379 -2.05 -11.25 -19.09
N ALA A 380 -1.38 -11.66 -20.17
CA ALA A 380 -0.36 -12.70 -20.14
C ALA A 380 0.89 -12.34 -19.34
N LYS A 381 1.34 -11.08 -19.39
CA LYS A 381 2.52 -10.62 -18.64
C LYS A 381 2.27 -10.59 -17.13
N TYR A 382 1.07 -10.21 -16.72
CA TYR A 382 0.69 -10.00 -15.30
C TYR A 382 -0.13 -11.16 -14.74
N ASP A 383 -0.12 -12.30 -15.40
CA ASP A 383 -0.85 -13.51 -15.03
C ASP A 383 -2.34 -13.32 -14.69
N SER A 384 -2.98 -12.42 -15.43
CA SER A 384 -4.38 -12.04 -15.21
C SER A 384 -5.34 -13.02 -15.89
N LYS A 385 -5.38 -14.26 -15.38
CA LYS A 385 -6.17 -15.38 -15.93
C LYS A 385 -7.59 -14.99 -16.32
N LYS A 386 -8.33 -14.36 -15.40
CA LYS A 386 -9.75 -14.01 -15.60
C LYS A 386 -9.93 -12.97 -16.71
N ILE A 387 -9.01 -12.02 -16.84
CA ILE A 387 -9.00 -11.07 -17.95
C ILE A 387 -8.69 -11.79 -19.26
N ALA A 388 -7.72 -12.71 -19.28
CA ALA A 388 -7.38 -13.46 -20.48
C ALA A 388 -8.59 -14.28 -20.98
N GLU A 389 -9.28 -15.01 -20.10
CA GLU A 389 -10.53 -15.73 -20.42
C GLU A 389 -11.61 -14.80 -20.99
N LEU A 390 -11.77 -13.62 -20.37
CA LEU A 390 -12.72 -12.62 -20.82
C LEU A 390 -12.39 -12.07 -22.21
N LEU A 391 -11.14 -11.68 -22.44
CA LEU A 391 -10.68 -11.15 -23.74
C LEU A 391 -10.84 -12.20 -24.84
N ILE A 392 -10.45 -13.45 -24.57
CA ILE A 392 -10.53 -14.56 -25.52
C ILE A 392 -11.99 -14.86 -25.89
N SER A 393 -12.87 -14.98 -24.89
CA SER A 393 -14.29 -15.27 -25.11
C SER A 393 -15.02 -14.19 -25.94
N HIS A 394 -14.46 -12.98 -26.03
CA HIS A 394 -15.00 -11.87 -26.80
C HIS A 394 -14.21 -11.58 -28.10
N GLY A 395 -13.32 -12.48 -28.52
CA GLY A 395 -12.68 -12.41 -29.84
C GLY A 395 -11.31 -11.74 -29.87
N ALA A 396 -10.57 -11.73 -28.75
CA ALA A 396 -9.14 -11.43 -28.79
C ALA A 396 -8.40 -12.42 -29.70
N ASN A 397 -7.54 -11.92 -30.57
CA ASN A 397 -6.68 -12.79 -31.38
C ASN A 397 -5.58 -13.40 -30.50
N ILE A 398 -5.77 -14.66 -30.12
CA ILE A 398 -4.86 -15.43 -29.24
C ILE A 398 -3.43 -15.50 -29.80
N ASN A 399 -3.30 -15.59 -31.12
CA ASN A 399 -2.01 -15.74 -31.81
C ASN A 399 -1.53 -14.42 -32.42
N GLU A 400 -2.08 -13.28 -31.98
CA GLU A 400 -1.62 -11.97 -32.40
C GLU A 400 -0.16 -11.77 -32.00
N LYS A 401 0.61 -11.17 -32.90
CA LYS A 401 2.02 -10.89 -32.66
C LYS A 401 2.23 -9.41 -32.37
N ASP A 402 3.05 -9.18 -31.36
CA ASP A 402 3.68 -7.89 -31.11
C ASP A 402 4.76 -7.60 -32.19
N ASN A 403 5.38 -6.42 -32.14
CA ASN A 403 6.40 -5.98 -33.10
C ASN A 403 7.69 -6.81 -33.02
N ASN A 404 7.92 -7.56 -31.94
CA ASN A 404 9.01 -8.51 -31.79
C ASN A 404 8.62 -9.92 -32.27
N GLY A 405 7.41 -10.09 -32.80
CA GLY A 405 6.89 -11.39 -33.21
C GLY A 405 6.42 -12.28 -32.06
N GLN A 406 6.29 -11.73 -30.85
CA GLN A 406 5.90 -12.47 -29.65
C GLN A 406 4.39 -12.53 -29.52
N THR A 407 3.84 -13.70 -29.21
CA THR A 407 2.42 -13.90 -28.90
C THR A 407 2.15 -13.76 -27.41
N ALA A 408 0.87 -13.70 -27.02
CA ALA A 408 0.50 -13.72 -25.61
C ALA A 408 1.06 -14.96 -24.87
N LEU A 409 1.06 -16.15 -25.50
CA LEU A 409 1.62 -17.36 -24.89
C LEU A 409 3.13 -17.22 -24.67
N TYR A 410 3.85 -16.64 -25.62
CA TYR A 410 5.26 -16.35 -25.45
C TYR A 410 5.50 -15.44 -24.23
N ILE A 411 4.72 -14.36 -24.10
CA ILE A 411 4.86 -13.41 -22.98
C ILE A 411 4.54 -14.09 -21.64
N ALA A 412 3.53 -14.96 -21.57
CA ALA A 412 3.21 -15.72 -20.37
C ALA A 412 4.39 -16.63 -19.95
N VAL A 413 5.02 -17.34 -20.89
CA VAL A 413 6.18 -18.19 -20.62
C VAL A 413 7.39 -17.38 -20.15
N LEU A 414 7.64 -16.21 -20.77
CA LEU A 414 8.73 -15.31 -20.40
C LEU A 414 8.60 -14.82 -18.95
N ASN A 415 7.38 -14.56 -18.48
CA ASN A 415 7.10 -14.08 -17.12
C ASN A 415 6.69 -15.20 -16.16
N ASN A 416 6.75 -16.46 -16.61
CA ASN A 416 6.33 -17.65 -15.87
C ASN A 416 4.88 -17.58 -15.33
N SER A 417 3.99 -16.94 -16.09
CA SER A 417 2.57 -16.74 -15.80
C SER A 417 1.78 -18.01 -16.13
N LYS A 418 1.71 -18.93 -15.17
CA LYS A 418 1.24 -20.30 -15.35
C LYS A 418 -0.24 -20.34 -15.70
N GLU A 419 -1.06 -19.68 -14.90
CA GLU A 419 -2.51 -19.70 -14.98
C GLU A 419 -2.99 -19.15 -16.33
N THR A 420 -2.35 -18.08 -16.80
CA THR A 420 -2.68 -17.49 -18.10
C THR A 420 -2.15 -18.33 -19.26
N ALA A 421 -0.99 -18.97 -19.12
CA ALA A 421 -0.49 -19.92 -20.13
C ALA A 421 -1.45 -21.10 -20.32
N GLU A 422 -1.98 -21.68 -19.24
CA GLU A 422 -2.99 -22.75 -19.30
C GLU A 422 -4.25 -22.31 -20.05
N VAL A 423 -4.75 -21.10 -19.77
CA VAL A 423 -5.91 -20.53 -20.48
C VAL A 423 -5.61 -20.33 -21.96
N LEU A 424 -4.46 -19.76 -22.30
CA LEU A 424 -4.09 -19.52 -23.69
C LEU A 424 -4.01 -20.83 -24.48
N ILE A 425 -3.36 -21.86 -23.94
CA ILE A 425 -3.21 -23.16 -24.61
C ILE A 425 -4.56 -23.86 -24.75
N SER A 426 -5.37 -23.90 -23.69
CA SER A 426 -6.70 -24.54 -23.73
C SER A 426 -7.66 -23.89 -24.73
N HIS A 427 -7.43 -22.62 -25.08
CA HIS A 427 -8.21 -21.90 -26.08
C HIS A 427 -7.55 -21.85 -27.47
N GLY A 428 -6.49 -22.63 -27.71
CA GLY A 428 -5.92 -22.83 -29.05
C GLY A 428 -4.73 -21.93 -29.40
N ALA A 429 -3.99 -21.42 -28.40
CA ALA A 429 -2.70 -20.79 -28.64
C ALA A 429 -1.73 -21.78 -29.31
N ASN A 430 -0.98 -21.31 -30.30
CA ASN A 430 -0.04 -22.16 -31.03
C ASN A 430 1.21 -22.46 -30.18
N ILE A 431 1.19 -23.61 -29.51
CA ILE A 431 2.26 -24.06 -28.62
C ILE A 431 3.59 -24.32 -29.35
N ASN A 432 3.53 -24.68 -30.63
CA ASN A 432 4.69 -25.07 -31.44
C ASN A 432 5.14 -23.97 -32.42
N GLU A 433 4.66 -22.74 -32.22
CA GLU A 433 5.10 -21.61 -33.03
C GLU A 433 6.60 -21.35 -32.85
N LYS A 434 7.27 -21.01 -33.95
CA LYS A 434 8.70 -20.76 -33.98
C LYS A 434 8.97 -19.29 -34.27
N ASN A 435 9.98 -18.73 -33.62
CA ASN A 435 10.54 -17.45 -33.99
C ASN A 435 11.47 -17.57 -35.22
N ASN A 436 12.12 -16.48 -35.61
CA ASN A 436 13.07 -16.45 -36.73
C ASN A 436 14.33 -17.30 -36.51
N ASP A 437 14.67 -17.62 -35.26
CA ASP A 437 15.78 -18.51 -34.88
C ASP A 437 15.35 -19.99 -34.77
N GLY A 438 14.11 -20.32 -35.17
CA GLY A 438 13.57 -21.67 -35.04
C GLY A 438 13.22 -22.10 -33.62
N GLN A 439 13.25 -21.17 -32.65
CA GLN A 439 12.96 -21.44 -31.24
C GLN A 439 11.45 -21.45 -31.00
N ASN A 440 10.97 -22.51 -30.33
CA ASN A 440 9.60 -22.58 -29.81
C ASN A 440 9.50 -22.06 -28.37
N THR A 441 8.27 -21.95 -27.84
CA THR A 441 7.99 -21.50 -26.45
C THR A 441 8.77 -22.25 -25.38
N LEU A 442 9.02 -23.56 -25.56
CA LEU A 442 9.80 -24.36 -24.61
C LEU A 442 11.29 -23.95 -24.55
N HIS A 443 11.88 -23.48 -25.65
CA HIS A 443 13.24 -22.92 -25.62
C HIS A 443 13.30 -21.68 -24.73
N TYR A 444 12.26 -20.85 -24.71
CA TYR A 444 12.20 -19.66 -23.87
C TYR A 444 11.92 -19.98 -22.40
N ALA A 445 11.08 -20.98 -22.13
CA ALA A 445 10.91 -21.51 -20.77
C ALA A 445 12.25 -22.02 -20.23
N ALA A 446 13.02 -22.72 -21.07
CA ALA A 446 14.36 -23.18 -20.76
C ALA A 446 15.40 -22.08 -20.64
N PHE A 447 15.22 -20.91 -21.28
CA PHE A 447 16.11 -19.77 -21.14
C PHE A 447 15.92 -19.03 -19.81
N ASN A 448 14.66 -18.85 -19.37
CA ASN A 448 14.32 -18.09 -18.16
C ASN A 448 14.14 -18.95 -16.91
N ASN A 449 14.35 -20.27 -17.01
CA ASN A 449 14.05 -21.24 -15.95
C ASN A 449 12.57 -21.17 -15.49
N SER A 450 11.64 -20.92 -16.42
CA SER A 450 10.20 -20.81 -16.17
C SER A 450 9.58 -22.19 -15.96
N LYS A 451 9.81 -22.78 -14.78
CA LYS A 451 9.44 -24.16 -14.46
C LYS A 451 7.95 -24.41 -14.61
N GLU A 452 7.12 -23.59 -14.01
CA GLU A 452 5.67 -23.77 -13.93
C GLU A 452 5.03 -23.73 -15.32
N THR A 453 5.42 -22.75 -16.14
CA THR A 453 4.96 -22.69 -17.53
C THR A 453 5.55 -23.81 -18.40
N ALA A 454 6.78 -24.27 -18.13
CA ALA A 454 7.32 -25.46 -18.79
C ALA A 454 6.50 -26.73 -18.49
N GLU A 455 6.07 -26.95 -17.24
CA GLU A 455 5.17 -28.06 -16.88
C GLU A 455 3.86 -27.99 -17.66
N VAL A 456 3.28 -26.79 -17.78
CA VAL A 456 2.07 -26.57 -18.57
C VAL A 456 2.31 -26.89 -20.06
N LEU A 457 3.41 -26.40 -20.65
CA LEU A 457 3.74 -26.68 -22.04
C LEU A 457 3.93 -28.19 -22.30
N ILE A 458 4.65 -28.89 -21.40
CA ILE A 458 4.91 -30.33 -21.49
C ILE A 458 3.60 -31.12 -21.41
N SER A 459 2.75 -30.80 -20.42
CA SER A 459 1.47 -31.50 -20.23
C SER A 459 0.48 -31.32 -21.39
N HIS A 460 0.64 -30.25 -22.17
CA HIS A 460 -0.18 -29.97 -23.36
C HIS A 460 0.51 -30.34 -24.69
N GLY A 461 1.57 -31.14 -24.65
CA GLY A 461 2.15 -31.78 -25.84
C GLY A 461 3.02 -30.88 -26.71
N VAL A 462 3.74 -29.92 -26.12
CA VAL A 462 4.79 -29.18 -26.83
C VAL A 462 5.86 -30.15 -27.40
N ASN A 463 6.40 -29.85 -28.58
CA ASN A 463 7.50 -30.64 -29.12
C ASN A 463 8.79 -30.46 -28.29
N LEU A 464 9.12 -31.46 -27.47
CA LEU A 464 10.30 -31.47 -26.59
C LEU A 464 11.63 -31.58 -27.34
N ASN A 465 11.62 -32.20 -28.53
CA ASN A 465 12.80 -32.46 -29.35
C ASN A 465 12.98 -31.42 -30.47
N GLU A 466 12.21 -30.33 -30.43
CA GLU A 466 12.33 -29.25 -31.39
C GLU A 466 13.74 -28.66 -31.35
N LYS A 467 14.27 -28.33 -32.53
CA LYS A 467 15.63 -27.81 -32.70
C LYS A 467 15.57 -26.41 -33.30
N ASP A 468 16.31 -25.50 -32.68
CA ASP A 468 16.56 -24.17 -33.25
C ASP A 468 17.48 -24.25 -34.49
N ILE A 469 17.76 -23.12 -35.13
CA ILE A 469 18.62 -23.03 -36.33
C ILE A 469 20.06 -23.54 -36.09
N TYR A 470 20.50 -23.63 -34.83
CA TYR A 470 21.80 -24.16 -34.42
C TYR A 470 21.73 -25.63 -33.99
N GLY A 471 20.58 -26.28 -34.18
CA GLY A 471 20.33 -27.65 -33.75
C GLY A 471 20.20 -27.82 -32.23
N LYS A 472 20.06 -26.74 -31.47
CA LYS A 472 19.91 -26.79 -30.01
C LYS A 472 18.45 -27.11 -29.67
N THR A 473 18.27 -28.01 -28.70
CA THR A 473 16.97 -28.28 -28.06
C THR A 473 16.81 -27.44 -26.81
N ALA A 474 15.61 -27.43 -26.21
CA ALA A 474 15.38 -26.78 -24.92
C ALA A 474 16.37 -27.23 -23.83
N LEU A 475 16.78 -28.50 -23.81
CA LEU A 475 17.76 -29.01 -22.84
C LEU A 475 19.16 -28.37 -23.03
N HIS A 476 19.55 -28.09 -24.27
CA HIS A 476 20.79 -27.35 -24.55
C HIS A 476 20.70 -25.91 -24.03
N ILE A 477 19.54 -25.26 -24.20
CA ILE A 477 19.29 -23.90 -23.70
C ILE A 477 19.27 -23.86 -22.17
N SER A 478 18.66 -24.85 -21.50
CA SER A 478 18.70 -24.95 -20.04
C SER A 478 20.12 -25.13 -19.52
N ALA A 479 20.93 -25.95 -20.18
CA ALA A 479 22.34 -26.11 -19.82
C ALA A 479 23.17 -24.86 -20.07
N LEU A 480 22.87 -24.11 -21.13
CA LEU A 480 23.53 -22.83 -21.43
C LEU A 480 23.26 -21.77 -20.34
N ASN A 481 22.03 -21.67 -19.84
CA ASN A 481 21.59 -20.63 -18.89
C ASN A 481 21.53 -21.10 -17.43
N ASN A 482 22.03 -22.30 -17.14
CA ASN A 482 21.95 -22.95 -15.84
C ASN A 482 20.51 -23.06 -15.26
N SER A 483 19.54 -23.28 -16.14
CA SER A 483 18.12 -23.38 -15.80
C SER A 483 17.78 -24.78 -15.27
N LYS A 484 18.25 -25.05 -14.05
CA LYS A 484 18.19 -26.36 -13.39
C LYS A 484 16.78 -26.95 -13.31
N GLU A 485 15.78 -26.15 -12.97
CA GLU A 485 14.42 -26.65 -12.73
C GLU A 485 13.77 -27.07 -14.05
N THR A 486 13.90 -26.24 -15.10
CA THR A 486 13.45 -26.64 -16.44
C THR A 486 14.25 -27.83 -16.97
N ALA A 487 15.56 -27.88 -16.78
CA ALA A 487 16.37 -29.04 -17.16
C ALA A 487 15.90 -30.33 -16.47
N LYS A 488 15.56 -30.25 -15.18
CA LYS A 488 15.06 -31.39 -14.39
C LYS A 488 13.73 -31.91 -14.94
N LEU A 489 12.84 -31.00 -15.31
CA LEU A 489 11.59 -31.36 -15.99
C LEU A 489 11.88 -32.08 -17.31
N LEU A 490 12.71 -31.50 -18.17
CA LEU A 490 13.03 -32.05 -19.48
C LEU A 490 13.67 -33.45 -19.38
N VAL A 491 14.62 -33.65 -18.47
CA VAL A 491 15.28 -34.95 -18.27
C VAL A 491 14.28 -36.00 -17.75
N SER A 492 13.29 -35.60 -16.93
CA SER A 492 12.26 -36.53 -16.44
C SER A 492 11.30 -37.03 -17.53
N GLN A 493 11.23 -36.36 -18.69
CA GLN A 493 10.40 -36.77 -19.84
C GLN A 493 11.08 -37.81 -20.77
N CYS A 494 12.08 -38.56 -20.28
CA CYS A 494 12.80 -39.59 -21.04
C CYS A 494 13.43 -39.11 -22.38
N LEU A 495 13.87 -37.84 -22.43
CA LEU A 495 14.54 -37.29 -23.61
C LEU A 495 15.91 -37.94 -23.86
N ASN A 496 16.37 -37.93 -25.11
CA ASN A 496 17.76 -38.27 -25.40
C ASN A 496 18.68 -37.16 -24.86
N ILE A 497 19.20 -37.36 -23.66
CA ILE A 497 20.11 -36.41 -22.99
C ILE A 497 21.45 -36.24 -23.72
N ASN A 498 21.81 -37.18 -24.61
CA ASN A 498 23.03 -37.15 -25.41
C ASN A 498 22.82 -36.55 -26.81
N GLU A 499 21.67 -35.91 -27.05
CA GLU A 499 21.39 -35.27 -28.33
C GLU A 499 22.46 -34.23 -28.66
N LYS A 500 22.87 -34.18 -29.94
CA LYS A 500 23.90 -33.27 -30.43
C LYS A 500 23.29 -32.19 -31.31
N ASN A 501 23.81 -30.98 -31.17
CA ASN A 501 23.54 -29.87 -32.07
C ASN A 501 24.39 -29.96 -33.36
N ILE A 502 24.30 -28.97 -34.26
CA ILE A 502 25.04 -28.99 -35.54
C ILE A 502 26.57 -29.03 -35.38
N SER A 503 27.10 -28.54 -34.25
CA SER A 503 28.52 -28.54 -33.93
C SER A 503 28.97 -29.81 -33.18
N GLY A 504 28.07 -30.78 -33.00
CA GLY A 504 28.32 -31.98 -32.22
C GLY A 504 28.31 -31.76 -30.70
N LYS A 505 27.95 -30.56 -30.21
CA LYS A 505 27.88 -30.26 -28.78
C LYS A 505 26.60 -30.87 -28.18
N THR A 506 26.74 -31.54 -27.05
CA THR A 506 25.62 -31.98 -26.18
C THR A 506 25.29 -30.88 -25.15
N ALA A 507 24.21 -31.06 -24.39
CA ALA A 507 23.87 -30.17 -23.27
C ALA A 507 25.02 -30.01 -22.25
N LEU A 508 25.76 -31.09 -21.95
CA LEU A 508 26.91 -31.01 -21.03
C LEU A 508 28.04 -30.10 -21.54
N HIS A 509 28.25 -30.03 -22.86
CA HIS A 509 29.23 -29.10 -23.43
C HIS A 509 28.84 -27.65 -23.19
N TYR A 510 27.55 -27.31 -23.27
CA TYR A 510 27.05 -25.96 -22.97
C TYR A 510 27.10 -25.63 -21.48
N ALA A 511 26.80 -26.60 -20.62
CA ALA A 511 26.97 -26.43 -19.17
C ALA A 511 28.43 -26.14 -18.82
N ALA A 512 29.36 -26.89 -19.42
CA ALA A 512 30.80 -26.65 -19.28
C ALA A 512 31.26 -25.29 -19.84
N GLU A 513 30.65 -24.82 -20.93
CA GLU A 513 30.98 -23.54 -21.57
C GLU A 513 30.60 -22.32 -20.71
N ASN A 514 29.52 -22.41 -19.93
CA ASN A 514 28.95 -21.28 -19.16
C ASN A 514 29.03 -21.45 -17.63
N ASN A 515 29.81 -22.43 -17.16
CA ASN A 515 29.93 -22.77 -15.74
C ASN A 515 28.59 -23.12 -15.05
N SER A 516 27.67 -23.77 -15.78
CA SER A 516 26.34 -24.16 -15.28
C SER A 516 26.41 -25.41 -14.40
N LYS A 517 27.02 -25.28 -13.23
CA LYS A 517 27.34 -26.35 -12.29
C LYS A 517 26.13 -27.22 -11.95
N GLU A 518 25.04 -26.61 -11.51
CA GLU A 518 23.85 -27.33 -11.02
C GLU A 518 23.19 -28.15 -12.14
N THR A 519 23.17 -27.58 -13.36
CA THR A 519 22.65 -28.30 -14.52
C THR A 519 23.61 -29.40 -14.97
N ALA A 520 24.93 -29.22 -14.85
CA ALA A 520 25.91 -30.27 -15.12
C ALA A 520 25.76 -31.45 -14.15
N GLU A 521 25.65 -31.20 -12.84
CA GLU A 521 25.40 -32.24 -11.82
C GLU A 521 24.11 -33.01 -12.10
N LEU A 522 23.05 -32.28 -12.46
CA LEU A 522 21.78 -32.89 -12.84
C LEU A 522 21.94 -33.80 -14.06
N LEU A 523 22.59 -33.34 -15.13
CA LEU A 523 22.79 -34.14 -16.34
C LEU A 523 23.64 -35.39 -16.06
N ILE A 524 24.70 -35.24 -15.26
CA ILE A 524 25.60 -36.34 -14.85
C ILE A 524 24.85 -37.40 -14.04
N SER A 525 24.07 -36.98 -13.04
CA SER A 525 23.27 -37.89 -12.21
C SER A 525 22.21 -38.67 -13.00
N HIS A 526 21.84 -38.19 -14.20
CA HIS A 526 20.91 -38.86 -15.10
C HIS A 526 21.61 -39.58 -16.27
N GLY A 527 22.93 -39.77 -16.20
CA GLY A 527 23.65 -40.68 -17.10
C GLY A 527 24.09 -40.08 -18.44
N ILE A 528 24.24 -38.75 -18.53
CA ILE A 528 24.82 -38.13 -19.74
C ILE A 528 26.25 -38.64 -19.98
N ASN A 529 26.67 -38.80 -21.23
CA ASN A 529 28.03 -39.22 -21.54
C ASN A 529 29.02 -38.06 -21.28
N ILE A 530 29.71 -38.14 -20.15
CA ILE A 530 30.70 -37.15 -19.68
C ILE A 530 31.86 -36.99 -20.67
N ASN A 531 32.21 -38.06 -21.38
CA ASN A 531 33.36 -38.12 -22.28
C ASN A 531 32.97 -37.99 -23.76
N GLU A 532 31.74 -37.59 -24.06
CA GLU A 532 31.29 -37.33 -25.42
C GLU A 532 32.12 -36.22 -26.05
N LYS A 533 32.45 -36.39 -27.34
CA LYS A 533 33.23 -35.39 -28.09
C LYS A 533 32.35 -34.63 -29.08
N ASN A 534 32.57 -33.33 -29.17
CA ASN A 534 32.02 -32.49 -30.23
C ASN A 534 32.77 -32.70 -31.57
N ASN A 535 32.38 -31.97 -32.62
CA ASN A 535 33.00 -32.10 -33.95
C ASN A 535 34.48 -31.66 -34.02
N ARG A 536 34.98 -30.96 -32.99
CA ARG A 536 36.39 -30.58 -32.83
C ARG A 536 37.18 -31.58 -31.99
N GLY A 537 36.55 -32.65 -31.52
CA GLY A 537 37.18 -33.63 -30.63
C GLY A 537 37.26 -33.19 -29.17
N GLU A 538 36.64 -32.06 -28.80
CA GLU A 538 36.64 -31.51 -27.44
C GLU A 538 35.59 -32.22 -26.59
N THR A 539 35.92 -32.58 -25.34
CA THR A 539 34.96 -33.04 -24.33
C THR A 539 34.43 -31.85 -23.53
N ALA A 540 33.40 -32.05 -22.72
CA ALA A 540 32.94 -31.04 -21.77
C ALA A 540 34.08 -30.55 -20.84
N LEU A 541 34.99 -31.44 -20.41
CA LEU A 541 36.13 -31.05 -19.59
C LEU A 541 37.11 -30.13 -20.33
N HIS A 542 37.41 -30.40 -21.61
CA HIS A 542 38.26 -29.52 -22.42
C HIS A 542 37.66 -28.11 -22.53
N ILE A 543 36.34 -28.01 -22.73
CA ILE A 543 35.66 -26.71 -22.82
C ILE A 543 35.70 -25.98 -21.47
N ALA A 544 35.40 -26.68 -20.36
CA ALA A 544 35.41 -26.08 -19.03
C ALA A 544 36.80 -25.54 -18.65
N THR A 545 37.87 -26.27 -18.98
CA THR A 545 39.24 -25.81 -18.68
C THR A 545 39.69 -24.67 -19.57
N LEU A 546 39.36 -24.68 -20.87
CA LEU A 546 39.65 -23.58 -21.80
C LEU A 546 38.99 -22.27 -21.38
N ASN A 547 37.75 -22.34 -20.87
CA ASN A 547 37.00 -21.16 -20.42
C ASN A 547 37.26 -20.78 -18.95
N ASN A 548 38.15 -21.48 -18.24
CA ASN A 548 38.42 -21.28 -16.81
C ASN A 548 37.18 -21.44 -15.90
N ASN A 549 36.26 -22.35 -16.27
CA ASN A 549 35.03 -22.64 -15.53
C ASN A 549 35.29 -23.71 -14.46
N LYS A 550 35.89 -23.26 -13.35
CA LYS A 550 36.40 -24.12 -12.28
C LYS A 550 35.36 -25.05 -11.68
N ASP A 551 34.18 -24.54 -11.33
CA ASP A 551 33.16 -25.34 -10.62
C ASP A 551 32.68 -26.52 -11.46
N THR A 552 32.40 -26.26 -12.74
CA THR A 552 31.96 -27.31 -13.66
C THR A 552 33.10 -28.29 -13.98
N ALA A 553 34.35 -27.82 -14.11
CA ALA A 553 35.51 -28.68 -14.30
C ALA A 553 35.73 -29.63 -13.10
N GLU A 554 35.60 -29.15 -11.87
CA GLU A 554 35.72 -29.96 -10.65
C GLU A 554 34.67 -31.07 -10.62
N ILE A 555 33.41 -30.75 -10.94
CA ILE A 555 32.32 -31.73 -10.99
C ILE A 555 32.58 -32.79 -12.07
N LEU A 556 33.02 -32.37 -13.25
CA LEU A 556 33.34 -33.29 -14.34
C LEU A 556 34.46 -34.27 -13.93
N ILE A 557 35.51 -33.77 -13.28
CA ILE A 557 36.62 -34.60 -12.76
C ILE A 557 36.13 -35.56 -11.69
N LEU A 558 35.36 -35.07 -10.71
CA LEU A 558 34.78 -35.89 -9.63
C LEU A 558 33.95 -37.07 -10.15
N HIS A 559 33.28 -36.89 -11.28
CA HIS A 559 32.40 -37.90 -11.87
C HIS A 559 33.06 -38.69 -13.03
N GLY A 560 34.39 -38.63 -13.16
CA GLY A 560 35.14 -39.53 -14.06
C GLY A 560 35.35 -39.02 -15.49
N ALA A 561 35.38 -37.69 -15.69
CA ALA A 561 35.85 -37.12 -16.95
C ALA A 561 37.32 -37.50 -17.22
N LYS A 562 37.60 -37.98 -18.43
CA LYS A 562 38.95 -38.33 -18.87
C LYS A 562 39.71 -37.04 -19.21
N TYR A 563 40.87 -36.86 -18.58
CA TYR A 563 41.77 -35.71 -18.77
C TYR A 563 42.93 -36.01 -19.74
N ASN A 564 42.76 -36.99 -20.65
CA ASN A 564 43.82 -37.34 -21.59
C ASN A 564 44.23 -36.12 -22.41
N ILE A 565 45.48 -35.71 -22.23
CA ILE A 565 46.13 -34.62 -22.97
C ILE A 565 46.01 -34.94 -24.46
N LEU A 566 45.35 -34.06 -25.22
CA LEU A 566 45.48 -34.03 -26.68
C LEU A 566 46.94 -33.66 -26.96
N ILE A 567 47.75 -34.66 -27.32
CA ILE A 567 49.12 -34.49 -27.82
C ILE A 567 49.04 -34.17 -29.31
#